data_AF-A0ABD5SS40-F1
#
_entry.id   AF-A0ABD5SS40-F1
#
_cell.length_a   1.000
_cell.length_b   1.000
_cell.length_c   1.000
_cell.angle_alpha   90.00
_cell.angle_beta   90.00
_cell.angle_gamma   90.00
#
_symmetry.space_group_name_H-M   'P 1'
#
loop_
_entity.id
_entity.type
_entity.pdbx_description
1 polymer ?
#
loop_
_entity_poly.entity_id
_entity_poly.type
_entity_poly.pdbx_seq_one_letter_code
_entity_poly.pdbx_strand_id
1 'polypeptide(L)'
;MNSVFLPILVIIPLPQVASVIPIPGSLGAYDLLLGGALVVVAGVPSTAATAAVLVVRTLSLPFSGVAGGISVAYLRGWQPKVQSK
;
A
#
# COMPACT_ATOMS: atom_id res chain seq x y z
N MET A 1 -11.75 19.02 -12.72
CA MET A 1 -11.19 18.04 -11.76
C MET A 1 -12.05 16.78 -11.83
N ASN A 2 -11.48 15.65 -12.21
CA ASN A 2 -12.21 14.39 -12.47
C ASN A 2 -12.95 13.90 -11.21
N SER A 3 -14.29 13.89 -11.22
CA SER A 3 -15.13 13.43 -10.09
C SER A 3 -14.91 11.97 -9.65
N VAL A 4 -14.18 11.18 -10.44
CA VAL A 4 -13.83 9.77 -10.13
C VAL A 4 -12.68 9.66 -9.12
N PHE A 5 -11.86 10.70 -8.94
CA PHE A 5 -10.72 10.66 -8.02
C PHE A 5 -11.12 10.65 -6.54
N LEU A 6 -12.16 11.40 -6.19
CA LEU A 6 -12.66 11.51 -4.82
C LEU A 6 -13.10 10.17 -4.22
N PRO A 7 -13.92 9.34 -4.90
CA PRO A 7 -14.32 8.05 -4.34
C PRO A 7 -13.13 7.07 -4.24
N ILE A 8 -12.19 7.09 -5.18
CA ILE A 8 -10.97 6.25 -5.11
C ILE A 8 -10.13 6.63 -3.88
N LEU A 9 -9.97 7.93 -3.60
CA LEU A 9 -9.19 8.42 -2.45
C LEU A 9 -9.82 7.97 -1.11
N VAL A 10 -11.15 7.95 -1.03
CA VAL A 10 -11.89 7.50 0.17
C VAL A 10 -11.81 5.98 0.37
N ILE A 11 -11.69 5.21 -0.73
CA ILE A 11 -11.63 3.75 -0.70
C ILE A 11 -10.29 3.22 -0.21
N ILE A 12 -9.18 3.91 -0.47
CA ILE A 12 -7.83 3.46 -0.08
C ILE A 12 -7.67 3.19 1.43
N PRO A 13 -8.14 4.06 2.36
CA PRO A 13 -7.98 3.82 3.80
C PRO A 13 -8.99 2.82 4.39
N LEU A 14 -10.15 2.61 3.77
CA LEU A 14 -11.24 1.76 4.30
C LEU A 14 -10.79 0.31 4.61
N PRO A 15 -10.03 -0.37 3.74
CA PRO A 15 -9.51 -1.70 4.01
C PRO A 15 -8.53 -1.75 5.20
N GLN A 16 -7.77 -0.68 5.45
CA GLN A 16 -6.84 -0.60 6.58
C GLN A 16 -7.59 -0.51 7.91
N VAL A 17 -8.75 0.16 7.92
CA VAL A 17 -9.64 0.26 9.10
C VAL A 17 -10.43 -1.05 9.32
N ALA A 18 -10.76 -1.76 8.24
CA ALA A 18 -11.51 -3.02 8.31
C ALA A 18 -10.65 -4.24 8.72
N SER A 19 -9.33 -4.12 8.80
CA SER A 19 -8.43 -5.19 9.26
C SER A 19 -8.49 -5.36 10.78
N VAL A 20 -9.63 -5.83 11.30
CA VAL A 20 -9.87 -6.16 12.72
C VAL A 20 -8.96 -7.32 13.19
N ILE A 21 -8.40 -8.09 12.26
CA ILE A 21 -7.43 -9.16 12.52
C ILE A 21 -6.03 -8.62 12.22
N PRO A 22 -5.02 -8.81 13.10
CA PRO A 22 -3.64 -8.42 12.83
C PRO A 22 -3.05 -9.32 11.73
N ILE A 23 -3.27 -8.94 10.47
CA ILE A 23 -2.66 -9.59 9.32
C ILE A 23 -1.42 -8.76 8.96
N PRO A 24 -0.20 -9.33 8.97
CA PRO A 24 1.01 -8.62 8.54
C PRO A 24 0.82 -8.02 7.15
N GLY A 25 0.88 -6.69 7.06
CA GLY A 25 0.65 -5.95 5.81
C GLY A 25 -0.74 -6.15 5.20
N SER A 26 -1.74 -6.60 5.97
CA SER A 26 -3.12 -6.85 5.52
C SER A 26 -3.20 -7.70 4.24
N LEU A 27 -2.29 -8.68 4.08
CA LEU A 27 -2.21 -9.60 2.93
C LEU A 27 -3.56 -10.28 2.64
N GLY A 28 -4.03 -10.20 1.41
CA GLY A 28 -5.31 -10.79 0.97
C GLY A 28 -6.53 -9.93 1.28
N ALA A 29 -6.72 -9.48 2.52
CA ALA A 29 -7.89 -8.69 2.91
C ALA A 29 -7.91 -7.30 2.22
N TYR A 30 -6.76 -6.62 2.19
CA TYR A 30 -6.62 -5.34 1.51
C TYR A 30 -6.82 -5.48 -0.01
N ASP A 31 -6.32 -6.59 -0.57
CA ASP A 31 -6.34 -6.80 -2.02
C ASP A 31 -7.76 -7.07 -2.54
N LEU A 32 -8.54 -7.85 -1.79
CA LEU A 32 -9.95 -8.11 -2.08
C LEU A 32 -10.81 -6.85 -1.94
N LEU A 33 -10.63 -6.09 -0.85
CA LEU A 33 -11.45 -4.91 -0.61
C LEU A 33 -11.13 -3.79 -1.58
N LEU A 34 -9.85 -3.49 -1.82
CA LEU A 34 -9.45 -2.45 -2.76
C LEU A 34 -9.74 -2.86 -4.21
N GLY A 35 -9.44 -4.11 -4.58
CA GLY A 35 -9.72 -4.64 -5.91
C GLY A 35 -11.23 -4.67 -6.21
N GLY A 36 -12.04 -5.17 -5.29
CA GLY A 36 -13.50 -5.17 -5.40
C GLY A 36 -14.09 -3.77 -5.51
N ALA A 37 -13.59 -2.83 -4.69
CA ALA A 37 -14.04 -1.45 -4.74
C ALA A 37 -13.64 -0.75 -6.05
N LEU A 38 -12.45 -1.02 -6.60
CA LEU A 38 -12.03 -0.51 -7.92
C LEU A 38 -12.93 -1.02 -9.04
N VAL A 39 -13.31 -2.30 -9.03
CA VAL A 39 -14.26 -2.86 -10.02
C VAL A 39 -15.60 -2.15 -9.93
N VAL A 40 -16.14 -1.97 -8.73
CA VAL A 40 -17.46 -1.35 -8.51
C VAL A 40 -17.47 0.14 -8.87
N VAL A 41 -16.43 0.88 -8.47
CA VAL A 41 -16.41 2.35 -8.60
C VAL A 41 -15.89 2.82 -9.96
N ALA A 42 -14.89 2.14 -10.51
CA ALA A 42 -14.28 2.54 -11.79
C ALA A 42 -14.78 1.71 -12.97
N GLY A 43 -15.61 0.68 -12.76
CA GLY A 43 -16.17 -0.16 -13.83
C GLY A 43 -15.13 -0.94 -14.62
N VAL A 44 -13.93 -1.12 -14.05
CA VAL A 44 -12.80 -1.78 -14.71
C VAL A 44 -12.85 -3.30 -14.55
N PRO A 45 -12.31 -4.07 -15.53
CA PRO A 45 -12.22 -5.52 -15.41
C PRO A 45 -11.48 -5.95 -14.13
N SER A 46 -11.93 -7.04 -13.51
CA SER A 46 -11.36 -7.55 -12.25
C SER A 46 -9.86 -7.87 -12.37
N THR A 47 -9.41 -8.35 -13.52
CA THR A 47 -7.99 -8.61 -13.82
C THR A 47 -7.15 -7.34 -13.83
N ALA A 48 -7.69 -6.23 -14.34
CA ALA A 48 -7.01 -4.94 -14.34
C ALA A 48 -6.95 -4.34 -12.92
N ALA A 49 -8.04 -4.48 -12.15
CA ALA A 49 -8.09 -4.02 -10.77
C ALA A 49 -7.09 -4.78 -9.87
N THR A 50 -7.02 -6.10 -9.97
CA THR A 50 -6.06 -6.90 -9.20
C THR A 50 -4.61 -6.61 -9.58
N ALA A 51 -4.32 -6.41 -10.88
CA ALA A 51 -3.01 -6.00 -11.34
C ALA A 51 -2.58 -4.64 -10.75
N ALA A 52 -3.49 -3.65 -10.75
CA ALA A 52 -3.21 -2.35 -10.16
C ALA A 52 -2.91 -2.45 -8.66
N VAL A 53 -3.70 -3.23 -7.92
CA VAL A 53 -3.48 -3.49 -6.50
C VAL A 53 -2.12 -4.15 -6.25
N LEU A 54 -1.74 -5.14 -7.06
CA LEU A 54 -0.43 -5.81 -6.98
C LEU A 54 0.73 -4.86 -7.22
N VAL A 55 0.62 -3.95 -8.20
CA VAL A 55 1.64 -2.93 -8.47
C VAL A 55 1.80 -2.02 -7.25
N VAL A 56 0.69 -1.51 -6.70
CA VAL A 56 0.70 -0.64 -5.51
C VAL A 56 1.35 -1.36 -4.32
N ARG A 57 1.04 -2.64 -4.10
CA ARG A 57 1.63 -3.45 -3.02
C ARG A 57 3.13 -3.66 -3.20
N THR A 58 3.53 -4.05 -4.41
CA THR A 58 4.93 -4.32 -4.75
C THR A 58 5.80 -3.09 -4.54
N LEU A 59 5.25 -1.88 -4.65
CA LEU A 59 6.00 -0.65 -4.40
C LEU A 59 5.92 -0.19 -2.94
N SER A 60 4.72 -0.18 -2.36
CA SER A 60 4.48 0.38 -1.01
C SER A 60 5.08 -0.48 0.12
N LEU A 61 4.98 -1.80 0.02
CA LEU A 61 5.50 -2.70 1.06
C LEU A 61 7.03 -2.63 1.22
N PRO A 62 7.84 -2.80 0.16
CA PRO A 62 9.28 -2.69 0.33
C PRO A 62 9.69 -1.26 0.68
N PHE A 63 9.04 -0.24 0.12
CA PHE A 63 9.33 1.15 0.50
C PHE A 63 9.10 1.39 1.99
N SER A 64 7.94 1.00 2.52
CA SER A 64 7.64 1.13 3.95
C SER A 64 8.59 0.31 4.83
N GLY A 65 8.95 -0.90 4.40
CA GLY A 65 9.91 -1.76 5.09
C GLY A 65 11.32 -1.15 5.12
N VAL A 66 11.79 -0.60 4.00
CA VAL A 66 13.08 0.08 3.89
C VAL A 66 13.09 1.37 4.70
N ALA A 67 12.08 2.24 4.54
CA ALA A 67 12.02 3.51 5.26
C ALA A 67 11.91 3.31 6.77
N GLY A 68 11.04 2.40 7.21
CA GLY A 68 10.92 2.01 8.62
C GLY A 68 12.20 1.35 9.14
N GLY A 69 12.78 0.44 8.37
CA GLY A 69 14.03 -0.24 8.70
C GLY A 69 15.21 0.72 8.86
N ILE A 70 15.37 1.68 7.93
CA ILE A 70 16.37 2.75 8.01
C ILE A 70 16.14 3.59 9.27
N SER A 71 14.90 4.00 9.53
CA SER A 71 14.55 4.80 10.71
C SER A 71 14.91 4.06 12.01
N VAL A 72 14.55 2.78 12.11
CA VAL A 72 14.91 1.92 13.24
C VAL A 72 16.43 1.74 13.35
N ALA A 73 17.14 1.58 12.24
CA ALA A 73 18.60 1.46 12.23
C ALA A 73 19.26 2.74 12.77
N TYR A 74 18.83 3.93 12.33
CA TYR A 74 19.29 5.21 12.87
C TYR A 74 19.03 5.34 14.37
N LEU A 75 17.83 4.99 14.84
CA LEU A 75 17.50 4.98 16.27
C LEU A 75 18.34 3.98 17.07
N ARG A 76 18.78 2.89 16.43
CA ARG A 76 19.72 1.90 16.99
C ARG A 76 21.19 2.35 16.91
N GLY A 77 21.46 3.57 16.47
CA GLY A 77 22.82 4.13 16.42
C GLY A 77 23.60 3.77 15.15
N TRP A 78 22.95 3.19 14.14
CA TRP A 78 23.59 3.02 12.83
C TRP A 78 23.87 4.40 12.21
N GLN A 79 25.10 4.57 11.74
CA GLN A 79 25.56 5.78 11.06
C GLN A 79 26.17 5.33 9.73
N PRO A 80 25.50 5.51 8.59
CA PRO A 80 26.05 5.14 7.29
C PRO A 80 27.27 6.02 7.00
N LYS A 81 28.47 5.42 7.10
CA LYS A 81 29.71 6.10 6.73
C LYS A 81 29.79 6.18 5.20
N VAL A 82 29.52 7.36 4.64
CA VAL A 82 29.83 7.65 3.25
C VAL A 82 31.35 7.77 3.15
N GLN A 83 32.05 6.74 2.66
CA GLN A 83 33.46 6.88 2.30
C GLN A 83 33.54 7.75 1.04
N SER A 84 33.81 9.05 1.23
CA SER A 84 34.32 9.91 0.17
C SER A 84 35.70 9.38 -0.22
N LYS A 85 35.85 8.95 -1.47
CA LYS A 85 37.14 8.63 -2.07
C LYS A 85 37.76 9.87 -2.68
#